data_AF-A0A1H6YPE3-F1
#
_entry.id   AF-A0A1H6YPE3-F1
#
_cell.length_a   1.000
_cell.length_b   1.000
_cell.length_c   1.000
_cell.angle_alpha   90.00
_cell.angle_beta   90.00
_cell.angle_gamma   90.00
#
_symmetry.space_group_name_H-M   'P 1'
#
loop_
_entity.id
_entity.type
_entity.pdbx_description
1 polymer ?
#
loop_
_entity_poly.entity_id
_entity_poly.type
_entity_poly.pdbx_seq_one_letter_code
_entity_poly.pdbx_strand_id
1 'polypeptide(L)'
;MTYGISDPDKEFRWFFHGLRLAVVAGFLGFLFFGASPKPSPKNDLVFGCYKAPDGPSFRLAAKGAIFGAEVPPTPFRLENAKIGIVLNIDDPINLKRTASGYRFVQTPGGSGRNYPFVVRSGDKAYYTHEERNLDMLHITADDGRGFEYRRQATHLCSGIDATA
;
A
#
# COMPACT_ATOMS: atom_id res chain seq x y z
N MET A 1 25.66 -70.87 -4.72
CA MET A 1 25.11 -69.64 -4.10
C MET A 1 25.28 -68.52 -5.10
N THR A 2 24.20 -68.14 -5.77
CA THR A 2 24.19 -67.06 -6.77
C THR A 2 23.87 -65.76 -6.06
N TYR A 3 24.82 -64.84 -5.99
CA TYR A 3 24.58 -63.49 -5.48
C TYR A 3 23.74 -62.73 -6.50
N GLY A 4 22.52 -62.33 -6.12
CA GLY A 4 21.69 -61.46 -6.94
C GLY A 4 22.34 -60.09 -7.03
N ILE A 5 22.79 -59.73 -8.23
CA ILE A 5 23.25 -58.37 -8.53
C ILE A 5 22.02 -57.48 -8.51
N SER A 6 21.89 -56.66 -7.46
CA SER A 6 20.89 -55.59 -7.39
C SER A 6 21.17 -54.60 -8.51
N ASP A 7 20.22 -54.49 -9.45
CA ASP A 7 20.24 -53.57 -10.59
C ASP A 7 20.26 -52.12 -10.07
N PRO A 8 21.41 -51.43 -10.08
CA PRO A 8 21.56 -50.11 -9.44
C PRO A 8 20.79 -49.01 -10.17
N ASP A 9 20.40 -49.26 -11.41
CA ASP A 9 19.63 -48.40 -12.29
C ASP A 9 18.14 -48.30 -11.91
N LYS A 10 17.56 -49.35 -11.33
CA LYS A 10 16.15 -49.35 -10.87
C LYS A 10 15.98 -48.56 -9.59
N GLU A 11 16.84 -48.77 -8.60
CA GLU A 11 16.77 -48.03 -7.33
C GLU A 11 17.02 -46.53 -7.51
N PHE A 12 17.92 -46.17 -8.43
CA PHE A 12 18.21 -44.77 -8.74
C PHE A 12 17.03 -44.06 -9.43
N ARG A 13 16.29 -44.75 -10.32
CA ARG A 13 15.06 -44.21 -10.93
C ARG A 13 13.95 -43.99 -9.90
N TRP A 14 13.72 -44.92 -8.98
CA TRP A 14 12.72 -44.77 -7.92
C TRP A 14 13.03 -43.59 -7.00
N PHE A 15 14.30 -43.36 -6.68
CA PHE A 15 14.73 -42.19 -5.91
C PHE A 15 14.34 -40.87 -6.59
N PHE A 16 14.61 -40.69 -7.89
CA PHE A 16 14.22 -39.47 -8.60
C PHE A 16 12.71 -39.30 -8.76
N HIS A 17 11.96 -40.39 -8.91
CA HIS A 17 10.49 -40.33 -8.94
C HIS A 17 9.92 -39.94 -7.57
N GLY A 18 10.46 -40.47 -6.47
CA GLY A 18 10.10 -40.09 -5.11
C GLY A 18 10.43 -38.63 -4.82
N LEU A 19 11.61 -38.15 -5.22
CA LEU A 19 12.03 -36.76 -5.07
C LEU A 19 11.10 -35.79 -5.82
N ARG A 20 10.74 -36.10 -7.07
CA ARG A 20 9.81 -35.27 -7.86
C ARG A 20 8.43 -35.21 -7.21
N LEU A 21 7.91 -36.34 -6.72
CA LEU A 21 6.62 -36.39 -6.03
C LEU A 21 6.66 -35.59 -4.72
N ALA A 22 7.75 -35.68 -3.95
CA ALA A 22 7.92 -34.91 -2.72
C ALA A 22 7.96 -33.40 -2.98
N VAL A 23 8.64 -32.96 -4.05
CA VAL A 23 8.67 -31.54 -4.44
C VAL A 23 7.29 -31.03 -4.88
N VAL A 24 6.56 -31.81 -5.68
CA VAL A 24 5.21 -31.46 -6.12
C VAL A 24 4.24 -31.43 -4.94
N ALA A 25 4.29 -32.43 -4.06
CA ALA A 25 3.46 -32.49 -2.86
C ALA A 25 3.78 -31.34 -1.88
N GLY A 26 5.06 -31.00 -1.71
CA GLY A 26 5.49 -29.86 -0.90
C GLY A 26 4.99 -28.52 -1.48
N PHE A 27 5.07 -28.34 -2.79
CA PHE A 27 4.57 -27.14 -3.46
C PHE A 27 3.04 -27.01 -3.36
N LEU A 28 2.30 -28.11 -3.58
CA LEU A 28 0.85 -28.13 -3.40
C LEU A 28 0.46 -27.87 -1.94
N GLY A 29 1.15 -28.49 -0.98
CA GLY A 29 0.95 -28.23 0.45
C GLY A 29 1.11 -26.75 0.80
N PHE A 30 2.12 -26.07 0.25
CA PHE A 30 2.31 -24.63 0.43
C PHE A 30 1.17 -23.79 -0.18
N LEU A 31 0.59 -24.20 -1.31
CA LEU A 31 -0.53 -23.47 -1.92
C LEU A 31 -1.83 -23.61 -1.13
N PHE A 32 -2.08 -24.76 -0.50
CA PHE A 32 -3.31 -25.02 0.26
C PHE A 32 -3.23 -24.62 1.73
N PHE A 33 -2.04 -24.73 2.35
CA PHE A 33 -1.80 -24.39 3.76
C PHE A 33 -0.96 -23.12 3.93
N GLY A 34 -0.68 -22.40 2.85
CA GLY A 34 -0.04 -21.09 2.89
C GLY A 34 -0.84 -20.13 3.76
N ALA A 35 -0.13 -19.25 4.47
CA ALA A 35 -0.75 -18.28 5.37
C ALA A 35 -1.87 -17.50 4.67
N SER A 36 -3.07 -17.52 5.26
CA SER A 36 -4.21 -16.77 4.71
C SER A 36 -3.85 -15.28 4.59
N PRO A 37 -4.34 -14.58 3.55
CA PRO A 37 -4.08 -13.15 3.39
C PRO A 37 -4.51 -12.39 4.63
N LYS A 38 -3.63 -11.50 5.14
CA LYS A 38 -3.98 -10.63 6.26
C LYS A 38 -5.16 -9.74 5.83
N PRO A 39 -6.24 -9.62 6.63
CA PRO A 39 -7.38 -8.77 6.28
C PRO A 39 -6.94 -7.31 6.14
N SER A 40 -7.61 -6.55 5.27
CA SER A 40 -7.34 -5.12 5.09
C SER A 40 -7.56 -4.33 6.41
N PRO A 41 -6.72 -3.31 6.71
CA PRO A 41 -6.93 -2.47 7.89
C PRO A 41 -8.22 -1.66 7.78
N LYS A 42 -8.76 -1.22 8.92
CA LYS A 42 -9.97 -0.39 8.96
C LYS A 42 -9.65 1.07 8.58
N ASN A 43 -10.52 1.69 7.76
CA ASN A 43 -10.33 3.07 7.30
C ASN A 43 -10.35 4.14 8.41
N ASP A 44 -11.05 3.88 9.51
CA ASP A 44 -11.17 4.82 10.64
C ASP A 44 -9.82 5.09 11.32
N LEU A 45 -8.88 4.16 11.22
CA LEU A 45 -7.51 4.30 11.72
C LEU A 45 -6.79 5.52 11.14
N VAL A 46 -7.16 5.97 9.94
CA VAL A 46 -6.49 7.07 9.23
C VAL A 46 -7.32 8.35 9.17
N PHE A 47 -8.44 8.43 9.87
CA PHE A 47 -9.21 9.67 9.90
C PHE A 47 -8.41 10.82 10.53
N GLY A 48 -8.42 11.97 9.87
CA GLY A 48 -7.67 13.13 10.34
C GLY A 48 -7.29 14.11 9.25
N CYS A 49 -6.63 15.17 9.69
CA CYS A 49 -6.03 16.19 8.84
C CYS A 49 -4.60 15.77 8.47
N TYR A 50 -4.24 15.85 7.20
CA TYR A 50 -2.89 15.61 6.71
C TYR A 50 -2.35 16.86 6.03
N LYS A 51 -1.17 17.29 6.44
CA LYS A 51 -0.52 18.50 5.92
C LYS A 51 0.97 18.31 5.76
N ALA A 52 1.51 18.82 4.65
CA ALA A 52 2.93 18.98 4.41
C ALA A 52 3.33 20.46 4.60
N PRO A 53 4.60 20.78 4.95
CA PRO A 53 5.03 22.17 5.19
C PRO A 53 4.75 23.12 4.01
N ASP A 54 5.06 22.68 2.79
CA ASP A 54 4.93 23.48 1.55
C ASP A 54 3.82 22.97 0.62
N GLY A 55 2.97 22.06 1.11
CA GLY A 55 1.90 21.43 0.34
C GLY A 55 0.51 21.89 0.76
N PRO A 56 -0.50 21.75 -0.11
CA PRO A 56 -1.90 21.87 0.31
C PRO A 56 -2.19 20.82 1.37
N SER A 57 -3.19 21.04 2.21
CA SER A 57 -3.66 20.04 3.16
C SER A 57 -4.78 19.19 2.56
N PHE A 58 -5.02 18.00 3.10
CA PHE A 58 -6.21 17.19 2.81
C PHE A 58 -6.73 16.51 4.08
N ARG A 59 -7.97 16.03 4.04
CA ARG A 59 -8.62 15.37 5.18
C ARG A 59 -9.16 14.00 4.80
N LEU A 60 -8.92 13.00 5.64
CA LEU A 60 -9.56 11.69 5.55
C LEU A 60 -10.69 11.62 6.56
N ALA A 61 -11.90 11.27 6.11
CA ALA A 61 -13.08 11.16 6.95
C ALA A 61 -14.00 10.02 6.47
N ALA A 62 -15.05 9.73 7.24
CA ALA A 62 -16.02 8.69 6.91
C ALA A 62 -16.69 8.88 5.53
N LYS A 63 -16.83 10.13 5.07
CA LYS A 63 -17.40 10.47 3.76
C LYS A 63 -16.41 10.34 2.59
N GLY A 64 -15.14 10.04 2.86
CA GLY A 64 -14.08 9.97 1.87
C GLY A 64 -12.90 10.90 2.17
N ALA A 65 -11.97 10.93 1.21
CA ALA A 65 -10.82 11.81 1.18
C ALA A 65 -11.20 13.16 0.55
N ILE A 66 -10.81 14.25 1.20
CA ILE A 66 -11.22 15.62 0.87
C ILE A 66 -9.97 16.43 0.59
N PHE A 67 -9.80 16.87 -0.66
CA PHE A 67 -8.57 17.49 -1.17
C PHE A 67 -8.68 18.98 -1.45
N GLY A 68 -9.85 19.58 -1.22
CA GLY A 68 -10.15 20.98 -1.46
C GLY A 68 -11.57 21.13 -1.99
N ALA A 69 -11.99 22.37 -2.25
CA ALA A 69 -13.29 22.63 -2.85
C ALA A 69 -13.37 22.18 -4.32
N GLU A 70 -12.24 22.14 -5.03
CA GLU A 70 -12.18 21.79 -6.47
C GLU A 70 -12.26 20.28 -6.74
N VAL A 71 -12.11 19.45 -5.71
CA VAL A 71 -12.07 17.98 -5.84
C VAL A 71 -13.23 17.39 -5.03
N PRO A 72 -14.15 16.64 -5.64
CA PRO A 72 -15.23 16.01 -4.91
C PRO A 72 -14.68 15.03 -3.85
N PRO A 73 -15.40 14.79 -2.75
CA PRO A 73 -15.00 13.77 -1.79
C PRO A 73 -14.82 12.41 -2.47
N THR A 74 -13.61 11.87 -2.40
CA THR A 74 -13.25 10.64 -3.11
C THR A 74 -13.22 9.46 -2.15
N PRO A 75 -13.85 8.31 -2.49
CA PRO A 75 -13.71 7.09 -1.71
C PRO A 75 -12.25 6.64 -1.57
N PHE A 76 -11.92 6.08 -0.42
CA PHE A 76 -10.59 5.50 -0.18
C PHE A 76 -10.71 4.22 0.63
N ARG A 77 -9.66 3.40 0.58
CA ARG A 77 -9.50 2.23 1.43
C ARG A 77 -8.05 2.01 1.86
N LEU A 78 -7.88 1.37 3.00
CA LEU A 78 -6.57 0.84 3.41
C LEU A 78 -6.38 -0.57 2.90
N GLU A 79 -5.19 -0.85 2.39
CA GLU A 79 -4.83 -2.18 1.88
C GLU A 79 -3.50 -2.63 2.47
N ASN A 80 -3.38 -3.93 2.77
CA ASN A 80 -2.10 -4.55 3.06
C ASN A 80 -1.40 -4.91 1.74
N ALA A 81 -0.49 -4.06 1.29
CA ALA A 81 0.36 -4.35 0.14
C ALA A 81 1.65 -5.06 0.57
N LYS A 82 2.36 -5.64 -0.40
CA LYS A 82 3.69 -6.25 -0.17
C LYS A 82 4.69 -5.25 0.42
N ILE A 83 4.55 -3.97 0.09
CA ILE A 83 5.44 -2.91 0.55
C ILE A 83 5.06 -2.36 1.93
N GLY A 84 3.86 -2.61 2.44
CA GLY A 84 3.34 -1.96 3.63
C GLY A 84 1.83 -1.72 3.56
N ILE A 85 1.30 -1.01 4.55
CA ILE A 85 -0.06 -0.49 4.52
C ILE A 85 -0.09 0.72 3.57
N VAL A 86 -1.04 0.71 2.64
CA VAL A 86 -1.22 1.77 1.65
C VAL A 86 -2.61 2.38 1.76
N LEU A 87 -2.67 3.70 1.56
CA LEU A 87 -3.91 4.42 1.30
C LEU A 87 -4.21 4.35 -0.19
N ASN A 88 -5.25 3.62 -0.57
CA ASN A 88 -5.73 3.53 -1.94
C ASN A 88 -6.89 4.52 -2.13
N ILE A 89 -6.75 5.45 -3.07
CA ILE A 89 -7.73 6.46 -3.42
C ILE A 89 -8.26 6.12 -4.80
N ASP A 90 -9.58 5.91 -4.92
CA ASP A 90 -10.17 5.33 -6.12
C ASP A 90 -10.08 6.26 -7.34
N ASP A 91 -10.05 7.58 -7.13
CA ASP A 91 -9.92 8.56 -8.21
C ASP A 91 -8.45 8.95 -8.51
N PRO A 92 -8.15 9.35 -9.75
CA PRO A 92 -6.84 9.87 -10.16
C PRO A 92 -6.58 11.29 -9.65
N ILE A 93 -6.43 11.44 -8.34
CA ILE A 93 -6.06 12.71 -7.71
C ILE A 93 -4.55 12.90 -7.79
N ASN A 94 -4.13 14.02 -8.35
CA ASN A 94 -2.72 14.40 -8.52
C ASN A 94 -2.42 15.69 -7.76
N LEU A 95 -1.23 15.75 -7.17
CA LEU A 95 -0.70 17.00 -6.61
C LEU A 95 0.00 17.76 -7.74
N LYS A 96 -0.57 18.87 -8.19
CA LYS A 96 -0.11 19.64 -9.35
C LYS A 96 0.57 20.93 -8.93
N ARG A 97 1.71 21.24 -9.55
CA ARG A 97 2.35 22.56 -9.43
C ARG A 97 1.57 23.62 -10.21
N THR A 98 1.40 24.77 -9.59
CA THR A 98 0.71 25.96 -10.10
C THR A 98 1.58 27.19 -9.93
N ALA A 99 1.16 28.34 -10.47
CA ALA A 99 1.87 29.61 -10.29
C ALA A 99 1.94 30.05 -8.82
N SER A 100 0.97 29.68 -7.99
CA SER A 100 0.85 30.08 -6.59
C SER A 100 1.34 29.01 -5.59
N GLY A 101 1.80 27.85 -6.06
CA GLY A 101 2.23 26.74 -5.20
C GLY A 101 1.75 25.40 -5.73
N TYR A 102 1.19 24.56 -4.85
CA TYR A 102 0.69 23.24 -5.20
C TYR A 102 -0.79 23.11 -4.88
N ARG A 103 -1.53 22.36 -5.70
CA ARG A 103 -2.94 22.05 -5.46
C ARG A 103 -3.27 20.63 -5.88
N PHE A 104 -4.24 20.01 -5.22
CA PHE A 104 -4.78 18.74 -5.68
C PHE A 104 -5.74 18.96 -6.84
N VAL A 105 -5.62 18.13 -7.88
CA VAL A 105 -6.50 18.15 -9.05
C VAL A 105 -6.91 16.73 -9.41
N GLN A 106 -8.17 16.56 -9.80
CA GLN A 106 -8.63 15.32 -10.43
C GLN A 106 -8.17 15.32 -11.90
N THR A 107 -7.46 14.28 -12.33
CA THR A 107 -6.97 14.17 -13.71
C THR A 107 -7.84 13.21 -14.51
N PRO A 108 -8.48 13.65 -15.60
CA PRO A 108 -9.32 12.78 -16.42
C PRO A 108 -8.53 11.58 -16.97
N GLY A 109 -9.13 10.39 -16.94
CA GLY A 109 -8.58 9.20 -17.59
C GLY A 109 -7.42 8.50 -16.87
N GLY A 110 -7.17 8.81 -15.60
CA GLY A 110 -6.19 8.08 -14.78
C GLY A 110 -6.82 6.95 -13.96
N SER A 111 -5.95 6.08 -13.41
CA SER A 111 -6.32 5.12 -12.38
C SER A 111 -6.23 5.74 -10.97
N GLY A 112 -6.87 5.09 -10.00
CA GLY A 112 -6.66 5.39 -8.58
C GLY A 112 -5.18 5.39 -8.16
N ARG A 113 -4.90 6.08 -7.05
CA ARG A 113 -3.54 6.30 -6.53
C ARG A 113 -3.33 5.61 -5.20
N ASN A 114 -2.16 5.00 -5.05
CA ASN A 114 -1.72 4.36 -3.83
C ASN A 114 -0.66 5.23 -3.14
N TYR A 115 -0.91 5.57 -1.89
CA TYR A 115 0.00 6.35 -1.06
C TYR A 115 0.46 5.48 0.12
N PRO A 116 1.70 4.97 0.10
CA PRO A 116 2.19 4.13 1.17
C PRO A 116 2.42 4.96 2.44
N PHE A 117 2.08 4.37 3.59
CA PHE A 117 2.43 4.94 4.88
C PHE A 117 3.91 4.70 5.18
N VAL A 118 4.56 5.71 5.73
CA VAL A 118 5.98 5.68 6.05
C VAL A 118 6.23 6.01 7.53
N VAL A 119 7.31 5.48 8.07
CA VAL A 119 7.83 5.78 9.41
C VAL A 119 9.25 6.27 9.26
N ARG A 120 9.61 7.32 10.00
CA ARG A 120 10.99 7.81 10.05
C ARG A 120 11.73 7.22 11.23
N SER A 121 12.96 6.78 10.97
CA SER A 121 13.95 6.42 11.98
C SER A 121 15.25 7.15 11.65
N GLY A 122 15.48 8.28 12.31
CA GLY A 122 16.52 9.26 11.92
C GLY A 122 16.22 9.85 10.54
N ASP A 123 17.21 9.84 9.66
CA ASP A 123 17.11 10.38 8.29
C ASP A 123 16.51 9.39 7.27
N LYS A 124 16.16 8.19 7.71
CA LYS A 124 15.61 7.14 6.83
C LYS A 124 14.10 7.02 7.00
N ALA A 125 13.41 6.87 5.88
CA ALA A 125 11.99 6.55 5.82
C ALA A 125 11.78 5.10 5.38
N TYR A 126 10.87 4.40 6.05
CA TYR A 126 10.53 3.00 5.81
C TYR A 126 9.03 2.84 5.67
N TYR A 127 8.56 1.94 4.82
CA TYR A 127 7.15 1.60 4.77
C TYR A 127 6.73 0.79 6.00
N THR A 128 5.55 1.08 6.53
CA THR A 128 5.04 0.41 7.74
C THR A 128 4.05 -0.71 7.42
N HIS A 129 4.16 -1.81 8.15
CA HIS A 129 3.13 -2.86 8.20
C HIS A 129 2.31 -2.82 9.50
N GLU A 130 2.56 -1.82 10.36
CA GLU A 130 1.92 -1.66 11.66
C GLU A 130 0.82 -0.59 11.60
N GLU A 131 -0.40 -0.96 11.99
CA GLU A 131 -1.60 -0.11 11.99
C GLU A 131 -1.51 1.08 12.95
N ARG A 132 -0.66 1.01 13.97
CA ARG A 132 -0.40 2.10 14.92
C ARG A 132 0.46 3.23 14.34
N ASN A 133 1.10 3.00 13.19
CA ASN A 133 2.09 3.93 12.61
C ASN A 133 1.56 4.59 11.32
N LEU A 134 0.26 4.87 11.24
CA LEU A 134 -0.39 5.42 10.04
C LEU A 134 -0.50 6.95 10.07
N ASP A 135 0.63 7.61 10.37
CA ASP A 135 0.68 9.06 10.60
C ASP A 135 1.38 9.84 9.51
N MET A 136 2.13 9.19 8.64
CA MET A 136 2.87 9.86 7.57
C MET A 136 2.68 9.19 6.23
N LEU A 137 2.43 10.00 5.21
CA LEU A 137 2.26 9.59 3.81
C LEU A 137 3.27 10.34 2.96
N HIS A 138 3.82 9.65 1.97
CA HIS A 138 4.61 10.29 0.93
C HIS A 138 3.75 10.50 -0.31
N ILE A 139 3.68 11.73 -0.80
CA ILE A 139 2.95 12.09 -2.03
C ILE A 139 3.91 12.83 -2.96
N THR A 140 4.03 12.37 -4.19
CA THR A 140 4.86 13.02 -5.21
C THR A 140 3.98 13.88 -6.12
N ALA A 141 4.38 15.14 -6.33
CA ALA A 141 3.73 16.05 -7.26
C ALA A 141 4.07 15.72 -8.72
N ASP A 142 3.36 16.35 -9.65
CA ASP A 142 3.55 16.17 -11.09
C ASP A 142 4.91 16.65 -11.62
N ASP A 143 5.56 17.57 -10.90
CA ASP A 143 6.92 18.03 -11.16
C ASP A 143 8.01 17.11 -10.58
N GLY A 144 7.63 15.99 -9.95
CA GLY A 144 8.54 15.05 -9.30
C GLY A 144 8.93 15.41 -7.86
N ARG A 145 8.47 16.54 -7.31
CA ARG A 145 8.76 16.91 -5.93
C ARG A 145 7.99 16.02 -4.95
N GLY A 146 8.69 15.41 -4.01
CA GLY A 146 8.09 14.64 -2.92
C GLY A 146 7.64 15.50 -1.75
N PHE A 147 6.50 15.17 -1.17
CA PHE A 147 5.91 15.81 0.00
C PHE A 147 5.64 14.77 1.07
N GLU A 148 6.10 15.05 2.29
CA GLU A 148 5.75 14.27 3.47
C GLU A 148 4.55 14.90 4.17
N TYR A 149 3.42 14.23 4.03
CA TYR A 149 2.19 14.59 4.71
C TYR A 149 2.16 13.91 6.07
N ARG A 150 2.01 14.70 7.13
CA ARG A 150 1.86 14.17 8.49
C ARG A 150 0.46 14.42 8.98
N ARG A 151 -0.05 13.51 9.82
CA ARG A 151 -1.29 13.75 10.57
C ARG A 151 -1.08 14.97 11.47
N GLN A 152 -2.05 15.87 11.46
CA GLN A 152 -2.03 17.13 12.18
C GLN A 152 -3.35 17.38 12.91
N ALA A 153 -3.37 18.42 13.75
CA ALA A 153 -4.59 18.89 14.37
C ALA A 153 -5.64 19.30 13.33
N THR A 154 -6.90 18.91 13.56
CA THR A 154 -8.01 19.07 12.61
C THR A 154 -8.23 20.50 12.13
N HIS A 155 -7.98 21.50 12.98
CA HIS A 155 -8.15 22.92 12.64
C HIS A 155 -7.20 23.38 11.52
N LEU A 156 -6.07 22.69 11.28
CA LEU A 156 -5.19 23.01 10.15
C LEU A 156 -5.79 22.62 8.79
N CYS A 157 -6.92 21.91 8.80
CA CYS A 157 -7.68 21.50 7.63
C CYS A 157 -9.08 22.14 7.54
N SER A 158 -9.42 23.14 8.37
CA SER A 158 -10.78 23.72 8.44
C SER A 158 -11.21 24.54 7.21
N GLY A 159 -10.31 24.77 6.25
CA GLY A 159 -10.62 25.48 5.00
C GLY A 159 -10.77 24.57 3.77
N ILE A 160 -10.74 23.25 3.95
CA ILE A 160 -10.76 22.27 2.85
C ILE A 160 -12.16 21.69 2.64
N ASP A 161 -13.18 22.20 3.33
CA ASP A 161 -14.53 21.64 3.22
C ASP A 161 -15.05 21.80 1.79
N ALA A 162 -15.32 20.66 1.15
CA ALA A 162 -16.02 20.62 -0.12
C ALA A 162 -17.37 21.32 0.08
N THR A 163 -17.59 22.41 -0.67
CA THR A 163 -18.94 22.97 -0.84
C THR A 163 -19.82 21.84 -1.37
N ALA A 164 -20.78 21.44 -0.54
CA ALA A 164 -21.73 20.38 -0.83
C ALA A 164 -22.61 20.73 -2.05
#